data_AF-A0A2M7SRH8-F1
#
_entry.id   AF-A0A2M7SRH8-F1
#
_cell.length_a   1.000
_cell.length_b   1.000
_cell.length_c   1.000
_cell.angle_alpha   90.00
_cell.angle_beta   90.00
_cell.angle_gamma   90.00
#
_symmetry.space_group_name_H-M   'P 1'
#
loop_
_entity.id
_entity.type
_entity.pdbx_description
1 polymer ?
#
loop_
_entity_poly.entity_id
_entity_poly.type
_entity_poly.pdbx_seq_one_letter_code
_entity_poly.pdbx_strand_id
1 'polypeptide(L)'
;VIADWLVPAGWKRWLRLLAVAAVGGLAMTAWDLVMDPVMVAGGHWVWETDGAYFGIPLQNYWGWWLTVFTTFALYLLISGKAEKPVEARFDRLAVTSYLVTALGIVAFSLVSGAGALALIGFFAMMPWAVAGWTKL
;
A
#
# COMPACT_ATOMS: atom_id res chain seq x y z
N VAL A 1 -6.28 7.63 -6.29
CA VAL A 1 -5.84 7.17 -7.62
C VAL A 1 -6.12 5.68 -7.79
N ILE A 2 -5.21 4.78 -7.39
CA ILE A 2 -5.36 3.32 -7.59
C ILE A 2 -6.69 2.79 -7.03
N ALA A 3 -6.96 3.05 -5.75
CA ALA A 3 -8.20 2.62 -5.10
C ALA A 3 -9.46 3.27 -5.68
N ASP A 4 -9.35 4.51 -6.18
CA ASP A 4 -10.49 5.24 -6.75
C ASP A 4 -10.97 4.63 -8.07
N TRP A 5 -10.05 4.03 -8.84
CA TRP A 5 -10.33 3.36 -10.10
C TRP A 5 -10.80 1.92 -9.96
N LEU A 6 -10.42 1.25 -8.87
CA LEU A 6 -10.85 -0.11 -8.57
C LEU A 6 -12.26 -0.14 -7.96
N VAL A 7 -12.67 0.93 -7.27
CA VAL A 7 -13.98 1.00 -6.61
C VAL A 7 -15.03 1.65 -7.54
N PRO A 8 -16.15 0.98 -7.84
CA PRO A 8 -17.17 1.49 -8.77
C PRO A 8 -17.76 2.85 -8.34
N ALA A 9 -17.91 3.76 -9.31
CA ALA A 9 -18.47 5.10 -9.08
C ALA A 9 -19.98 5.09 -8.73
N GLY A 10 -20.72 4.06 -9.13
CA GLY A 10 -22.18 3.97 -8.91
C GLY A 10 -22.61 3.62 -7.48
N TRP A 11 -21.68 3.39 -6.56
CA TRP A 11 -21.99 3.04 -5.18
C TRP A 11 -22.47 4.24 -4.35
N LYS A 12 -23.25 3.98 -3.30
CA LYS A 12 -23.61 5.02 -2.32
C LYS A 12 -22.32 5.66 -1.78
N ARG A 13 -22.31 6.99 -1.65
CA ARG A 13 -21.10 7.77 -1.29
C ARG A 13 -20.33 7.21 -0.09
N TRP A 14 -21.02 6.87 0.99
CA TRP A 14 -20.39 6.35 2.20
C TRP A 14 -19.78 4.95 2.00
N LEU A 15 -20.45 4.07 1.25
CA LEU A 15 -19.90 2.75 0.89
C LEU A 15 -18.67 2.88 0.01
N ARG A 16 -18.74 3.78 -0.99
CA ARG A 16 -17.59 4.05 -1.87
C ARG A 16 -16.41 4.59 -1.09
N LEU A 17 -16.64 5.53 -0.18
CA LEU A 17 -15.61 6.09 0.70
C LEU A 17 -14.90 4.99 1.51
N LEU A 18 -15.67 4.15 2.20
CA LEU A 18 -15.11 3.06 3.01
C LEU A 18 -14.34 2.05 2.15
N ALA A 19 -14.86 1.72 0.96
CA ALA A 19 -14.19 0.82 0.03
C ALA A 19 -12.88 1.42 -0.51
N VAL A 20 -12.86 2.69 -0.90
CA VAL A 20 -11.64 3.37 -1.37
C VAL A 20 -10.60 3.42 -0.25
N ALA A 21 -11.01 3.73 0.98
CA ALA A 21 -10.13 3.71 2.14
C ALA A 21 -9.56 2.31 2.42
N ALA A 22 -10.39 1.27 2.36
CA ALA A 22 -9.98 -0.11 2.60
C ALA A 22 -9.00 -0.62 1.53
N VAL A 23 -9.29 -0.37 0.26
CA VAL A 23 -8.44 -0.75 -0.87
C VAL A 23 -7.12 0.03 -0.85
N GLY A 24 -7.18 1.33 -0.54
CA GLY A 24 -5.99 2.16 -0.36
C GLY A 24 -5.10 1.64 0.78
N GLY A 25 -5.72 1.25 1.90
CA GLY A 25 -5.05 0.57 3.01
C GLY A 25 -4.31 -0.68 2.56
N LEU A 26 -4.97 -1.58 1.83
CA LEU A 26 -4.36 -2.81 1.33
C LEU A 26 -3.16 -2.55 0.41
N ALA A 27 -3.26 -1.56 -0.49
CA ALA A 27 -2.18 -1.19 -1.39
C ALA A 27 -0.94 -0.66 -0.64
N MET A 28 -1.15 0.07 0.45
CA MET A 28 -0.06 0.53 1.33
C MET A 28 0.50 -0.60 2.17
N THR A 29 -0.34 -1.44 2.77
CA THR A 29 0.13 -2.59 3.58
C THR A 29 0.91 -3.62 2.75
N ALA A 30 0.69 -3.69 1.43
CA ALA A 30 1.51 -4.51 0.54
C ALA A 30 3.00 -4.15 0.55
N TRP A 31 3.34 -2.88 0.80
CA TRP A 31 4.73 -2.43 1.00
C TRP A 31 5.31 -2.96 2.32
N ASP A 32 4.53 -2.87 3.41
CA ASP A 32 4.96 -3.27 4.75
C ASP A 32 5.29 -4.77 4.82
N LEU A 33 4.63 -5.61 3.99
CA LEU A 33 4.95 -7.04 3.87
C LEU A 33 6.40 -7.33 3.44
N VAL A 34 7.12 -6.34 2.92
CA VAL A 34 8.52 -6.48 2.51
C VAL A 34 9.42 -5.56 3.32
N MET A 35 9.01 -4.32 3.52
CA MET A 35 9.80 -3.33 4.25
C MET A 35 10.02 -3.78 5.69
N ASP A 36 9.00 -4.27 6.38
CA ASP A 36 9.12 -4.65 7.77
C ASP A 36 10.06 -5.85 7.97
N PRO A 37 9.96 -6.95 7.19
CA PRO A 37 10.96 -8.02 7.22
C PRO A 37 12.39 -7.55 6.90
N VAL A 38 12.56 -6.61 5.96
CA VAL A 38 13.88 -6.05 5.65
C VAL A 38 14.44 -5.31 6.87
N MET A 39 13.61 -4.53 7.58
CA MET A 39 14.02 -3.81 8.78
C MET A 39 14.34 -4.73 9.95
N VAL A 40 13.59 -5.82 10.13
CA VAL A 40 13.89 -6.84 11.13
C VAL A 40 15.17 -7.61 10.78
N ALA A 41 15.33 -8.02 9.53
CA ALA A 41 16.54 -8.71 9.06
C ALA A 41 17.80 -7.85 9.19
N GLY A 42 17.67 -6.53 9.00
CA GLY A 42 18.74 -5.56 9.23
C GLY A 42 19.02 -5.25 10.71
N GLY A 43 18.25 -5.81 11.64
CA GLY A 43 18.36 -5.54 13.08
C GLY A 43 17.91 -4.14 13.48
N HIS A 44 17.22 -3.41 12.59
CA HIS A 44 16.70 -2.08 12.88
C HIS A 44 15.47 -2.15 13.79
N TRP A 45 14.65 -3.19 13.63
CA TRP A 45 13.47 -3.44 14.45
C TRP A 45 13.58 -4.79 15.15
N VAL A 46 13.22 -4.80 16.42
CA VAL A 46 13.19 -6.00 17.26
C VAL A 46 11.84 -6.05 17.94
N TRP A 47 11.18 -7.19 17.85
CA TRP A 47 9.88 -7.44 18.48
C TRP A 47 10.07 -8.25 19.76
N GLU A 48 9.35 -7.86 20.81
CA GLU A 48 9.38 -8.58 22.10
C GLU A 48 8.69 -9.95 22.02
N THR A 49 7.68 -10.05 21.16
CA THR A 49 6.94 -11.29 20.91
C THR A 49 7.30 -11.82 19.54
N ASP A 50 7.62 -13.12 19.47
CA ASP A 50 7.92 -13.78 18.21
C ASP A 50 6.66 -13.84 17.34
N GLY A 51 6.76 -13.24 16.16
CA GLY A 51 5.65 -13.07 15.24
C GLY A 51 5.66 -14.07 14.10
N ALA A 52 4.46 -14.43 13.63
CA ALA A 52 4.27 -15.48 12.63
C ALA A 52 4.87 -15.15 11.24
N TYR A 53 5.18 -13.89 10.95
CA TYR A 53 5.69 -13.46 9.64
C TYR A 53 7.04 -12.78 9.78
N PHE A 54 8.13 -13.50 9.49
CA PHE A 54 9.51 -13.03 9.67
C PHE A 54 9.80 -12.46 11.08
N GLY A 55 9.20 -13.05 12.11
CA GLY A 55 9.33 -12.58 13.50
C GLY A 55 8.44 -11.39 13.85
N ILE A 56 7.56 -10.95 12.93
CA ILE A 56 6.70 -9.76 13.08
C ILE A 56 5.27 -10.21 13.42
N PRO A 57 4.66 -9.72 14.51
CA PRO A 57 3.29 -10.05 14.86
C PRO A 57 2.29 -9.59 13.80
N LEU A 58 1.29 -10.43 13.48
CA LEU A 58 0.27 -10.08 12.47
C LEU A 58 -0.53 -8.82 12.82
N GLN A 59 -0.60 -8.47 14.11
CA GLN A 59 -1.22 -7.23 14.58
C GLN A 59 -0.54 -5.98 14.00
N ASN A 60 0.75 -6.03 13.68
CA ASN A 60 1.47 -4.90 13.08
C ASN A 60 0.89 -4.55 11.70
N TYR A 61 0.72 -5.55 10.83
CA TYR A 61 0.13 -5.36 9.50
C TYR A 61 -1.33 -4.92 9.57
N TRP A 62 -2.09 -5.47 10.53
CA TRP A 62 -3.45 -4.99 10.79
C TRP A 62 -3.46 -3.53 11.26
N GLY A 63 -2.49 -3.13 12.09
CA GLY A 63 -2.30 -1.76 12.56
C GLY A 63 -1.97 -0.80 11.43
N TRP A 64 -1.07 -1.18 10.52
CA TRP A 64 -0.75 -0.39 9.32
C TRP A 64 -1.97 -0.21 8.42
N TRP A 65 -2.69 -1.29 8.14
CA TRP A 65 -3.92 -1.23 7.35
C TRP A 65 -4.96 -0.31 8.00
N LEU A 66 -5.21 -0.48 9.31
CA LEU A 66 -6.19 0.32 10.05
C LEU A 66 -5.81 1.80 10.10
N THR A 67 -4.51 2.10 10.22
CA THR A 67 -3.98 3.47 10.21
C THR A 67 -4.25 4.15 8.87
N VAL A 68 -3.91 3.49 7.76
CA VAL A 68 -4.15 4.04 6.42
C VAL A 68 -5.64 4.13 6.14
N PHE A 69 -6.42 3.09 6.48
CA PHE A 69 -7.88 3.09 6.33
C PHE A 69 -8.51 4.27 7.06
N THR A 70 -8.17 4.47 8.34
CA THR A 70 -8.73 5.55 9.16
C THR A 70 -8.34 6.91 8.60
N THR A 71 -7.06 7.06 8.23
CA THR A 71 -6.56 8.31 7.64
C THR A 71 -7.28 8.66 6.35
N PHE A 72 -7.45 7.69 5.44
CA PHE A 72 -8.14 7.89 4.17
C PHE A 72 -9.64 8.13 4.38
N ALA A 73 -10.29 7.38 5.29
CA ALA A 73 -11.70 7.55 5.58
C ALA A 73 -11.98 8.95 6.16
N LEU A 74 -11.18 9.40 7.11
CA LEU A 74 -11.27 10.76 7.68
C LEU A 74 -10.99 11.82 6.61
N TYR A 75 -9.93 11.64 5.81
CA TYR A 75 -9.63 12.56 4.72
C TYR A 75 -10.82 12.68 3.77
N LEU A 76 -11.39 11.58 3.29
CA LEU A 76 -12.52 11.59 2.35
C LEU A 76 -13.82 12.13 2.97
N LEU A 77 -13.99 11.97 4.29
CA LEU A 77 -15.13 12.51 5.03
C LEU A 77 -15.06 14.04 5.12
N ILE A 78 -13.87 14.57 5.43
CA ILE A 78 -13.62 16.00 5.65
C ILE A 78 -13.47 16.75 4.33
N SER A 79 -12.86 16.14 3.31
CA SER A 79 -12.52 16.79 2.03
C SER A 79 -13.73 17.27 1.21
N GLY A 80 -14.96 16.92 1.59
CA GLY A 80 -16.18 17.40 0.93
C GLY A 80 -16.27 16.99 -0.55
N LYS A 81 -17.14 17.66 -1.33
CA LYS A 81 -17.28 17.50 -2.79
C LYS A 81 -16.36 18.48 -3.55
N ALA A 82 -15.17 18.78 -3.06
CA ALA A 82 -14.30 19.69 -3.78
C ALA A 82 -13.80 19.02 -5.06
N GLU A 83 -14.57 19.17 -6.14
CA GLU A 83 -14.21 18.89 -7.54
C GLU A 83 -13.12 19.89 -7.97
N LYS A 84 -11.95 19.86 -7.33
CA LYS A 84 -10.77 20.34 -8.02
C LYS A 84 -10.41 19.26 -9.03
N PRO A 85 -10.24 19.59 -10.32
CA PRO A 85 -9.72 18.63 -11.26
C PRO A 85 -8.40 18.11 -10.68
N VAL A 86 -8.36 16.83 -10.33
CA VAL A 86 -7.11 16.20 -9.94
C VAL A 86 -6.24 16.24 -11.18
N GLU A 87 -5.18 17.05 -11.16
CA GLU A 87 -4.29 17.12 -12.31
C GLU A 87 -3.71 15.72 -12.54
N ALA A 88 -3.85 15.18 -13.75
CA ALA A 88 -3.35 13.85 -14.10
C ALA A 88 -1.84 13.67 -13.79
N ARG A 89 -1.11 14.77 -13.66
CA ARG A 89 0.28 14.79 -13.19
C ARG A 89 0.45 14.22 -11.78
N PHE A 90 -0.43 14.54 -10.83
CA PHE A 90 -0.34 14.03 -9.46
C PHE A 90 -0.63 12.53 -9.40
N ASP A 91 -1.56 12.06 -10.23
CA ASP A 91 -1.88 10.64 -10.34
C ASP A 91 -0.68 9.85 -10.91
N ARG A 92 -0.06 10.37 -11.98
CA ARG A 92 1.16 9.79 -12.54
C ARG A 92 2.28 9.75 -11.52
N LEU A 93 2.47 10.82 -10.76
CA LEU A 93 3.49 10.88 -9.72
C LEU A 93 3.26 9.81 -8.66
N ALA A 94 2.03 9.68 -8.14
CA ALA A 94 1.72 8.71 -7.10
C ALA A 94 1.97 7.26 -7.55
N VAL A 95 1.51 6.89 -8.75
CA VAL A 95 1.71 5.53 -9.29
C VAL A 95 3.17 5.28 -9.62
N THR A 96 3.87 6.27 -10.19
CA THR A 96 5.30 6.15 -10.51
C THR A 96 6.13 5.99 -9.24
N SER A 97 5.85 6.79 -8.20
CA SER A 97 6.50 6.65 -6.89
C SER A 97 6.28 5.26 -6.32
N TYR A 98 5.03 4.76 -6.32
CA TYR A 98 4.74 3.42 -5.84
C TYR A 98 5.47 2.33 -6.64
N LEU A 99 5.51 2.44 -7.96
CA LEU A 99 6.23 1.49 -8.83
C LEU A 99 7.74 1.52 -8.59
N VAL A 100 8.35 2.71 -8.49
CA VAL A 100 9.78 2.86 -8.21
C VAL A 100 10.11 2.25 -6.85
N THR A 101 9.28 2.52 -5.85
CA THR A 101 9.38 1.96 -4.51
C THR A 101 9.30 0.42 -4.55
N ALA A 102 8.32 -0.15 -5.26
CA ALA A 102 8.17 -1.60 -5.42
C ALA A 102 9.38 -2.24 -6.13
N LEU A 103 9.82 -1.66 -7.25
CA LEU A 103 10.99 -2.15 -7.99
C LEU A 103 12.27 -2.05 -7.14
N GLY A 104 12.44 -0.94 -6.41
CA GLY A 104 13.58 -0.71 -5.55
C GLY A 104 13.70 -1.75 -4.44
N ILE A 105 12.61 -2.04 -3.74
CA ILE A 105 12.64 -3.02 -2.64
C ILE A 105 12.77 -4.46 -3.13
N VAL A 106 12.20 -4.79 -4.29
CA VAL A 106 12.38 -6.11 -4.94
C VAL A 106 13.84 -6.27 -5.37
N ALA A 107 14.41 -5.28 -6.05
CA ALA A 107 15.81 -5.31 -6.48
C ALA A 107 16.76 -5.42 -5.27
N PHE A 108 16.53 -4.62 -4.23
CA PHE A 108 17.28 -4.70 -2.98
C PHE A 108 17.19 -6.10 -2.37
N SER A 109 15.99 -6.66 -2.24
CA SER A 109 15.77 -7.99 -1.68
C SER A 109 16.50 -9.08 -2.48
N LEU A 110 16.54 -8.98 -3.81
CA LEU A 110 17.30 -9.91 -4.66
C LEU A 110 18.81 -9.80 -4.42
N VAL A 111 19.36 -8.58 -4.38
CA VAL A 111 20.80 -8.33 -4.17
C VAL A 111 21.24 -8.76 -2.77
N SER A 112 20.39 -8.59 -1.76
CA SER A 112 20.64 -9.02 -0.39
C SER A 112 20.45 -10.53 -0.16
N GLY A 113 20.13 -11.31 -1.20
CA GLY A 113 19.91 -12.75 -1.09
C GLY A 113 18.56 -13.15 -0.48
N ALA A 114 17.68 -12.18 -0.20
CA ALA A 114 16.34 -12.39 0.34
C ALA A 114 15.32 -12.68 -0.77
N GLY A 115 15.54 -13.74 -1.54
CA GLY A 115 14.72 -14.10 -2.71
C GLY A 115 13.23 -14.29 -2.40
N ALA A 116 12.89 -14.81 -1.21
CA ALA A 116 11.51 -14.92 -0.76
C ALA A 116 10.82 -13.54 -0.62
N LEU A 117 11.50 -12.56 -0.01
CA LEU A 117 11.00 -11.19 0.14
C LEU A 117 10.87 -10.50 -1.22
N ALA A 118 11.78 -10.77 -2.16
CA ALA A 118 11.67 -10.26 -3.51
C ALA A 118 10.40 -10.78 -4.24
N LEU A 119 10.10 -12.08 -4.12
CA LEU A 119 8.89 -12.66 -4.70
C LEU A 119 7.64 -12.08 -4.04
N ILE A 120 7.64 -11.95 -2.70
CA ILE A 120 6.51 -11.36 -1.97
C ILE A 120 6.30 -9.92 -2.43
N GLY A 121 7.35 -9.10 -2.51
CA GLY A 121 7.23 -7.73 -3.00
C GLY A 121 6.72 -7.64 -4.42
N PHE A 122 7.21 -8.50 -5.31
CA PHE A 122 6.73 -8.55 -6.69
C PHE A 122 5.23 -8.85 -6.74
N PHE A 123 4.77 -9.92 -6.09
CA PHE A 123 3.37 -10.34 -6.16
C PHE A 123 2.42 -9.51 -5.30
N ALA A 124 2.89 -8.94 -4.18
CA ALA A 124 2.06 -8.10 -3.32
C ALA A 124 1.90 -6.70 -3.88
N MET A 125 2.94 -6.12 -4.47
CA MET A 125 2.95 -4.71 -4.89
C MET A 125 2.62 -4.51 -6.38
N MET A 126 3.14 -5.35 -7.28
CA MET A 126 2.99 -5.10 -8.73
C MET A 126 1.53 -5.07 -9.21
N PRO A 127 0.59 -5.89 -8.69
CA PRO A 127 -0.81 -5.80 -9.10
C PRO A 127 -1.40 -4.40 -8.90
N TRP A 128 -1.04 -3.72 -7.81
CA TRP A 128 -1.49 -2.35 -7.53
C TRP A 128 -0.88 -1.33 -8.49
N ALA A 129 0.41 -1.45 -8.76
CA ALA A 129 1.10 -0.59 -9.71
C ALA A 129 0.52 -0.74 -11.13
N VAL A 130 0.27 -1.97 -11.57
CA VAL A 130 -0.34 -2.27 -12.89
C VAL A 130 -1.78 -1.75 -12.96
N ALA A 131 -2.59 -2.00 -11.93
CA ALA A 131 -3.95 -1.43 -11.84
C ALA A 131 -3.93 0.10 -11.92
N GLY A 132 -2.96 0.72 -11.24
CA GLY A 132 -2.68 2.14 -11.30
C GLY A 132 -2.05 2.62 -12.60
N TRP A 133 -1.50 1.78 -13.46
CA TRP A 133 -0.90 2.22 -14.72
C TRP A 133 -1.88 2.13 -15.88
N THR A 134 -2.73 1.10 -15.89
CA THR A 134 -3.71 0.84 -16.97
C THR A 134 -4.83 1.88 -17.09
N LYS A 135 -4.90 2.82 -16.16
CA LYS A 135 -5.97 3.80 -16.03
C LYS A 135 -5.45 5.26 -15.96
N LEU A 136 -4.13 5.46 -16.10
CA LEU A 136 -3.42 6.76 -16.23
C LEU A 136 -3.39 7.30 -17.67
#